data_AF-A0A425D0R0-F1
#
_entry.id   AF-A0A425D0R0-F1
#
_cell.length_a   1.000
_cell.length_b   1.000
_cell.length_c   1.000
_cell.angle_alpha   90.00
_cell.angle_beta   90.00
_cell.angle_gamma   90.00
#
_symmetry.space_group_name_H-M   'P 1'
#
loop_
_entity.id
_entity.type
_entity.pdbx_description
1 polymer ?
#
loop_
_entity_poly.entity_id
_entity_poly.type
_entity_poly.pdbx_seq_one_letter_code
_entity_poly.pdbx_strand_id
1 'polypeptide(L)'
;MLASAPPVAFAYRRLLVQVQLQVPWTELRVLALLQSEPQVRSVHILGYRHSSAPRQPKSAVCFVVRWAAHSSAALELALGALDVRYSVLENSLVEDMASLVVVETILKVNGMMCVANCGNTVVRAIQSVASVLEVHLEFDDAQVVVQSHNTVTAHALIARIQAIGFEADLVSVTPVPWHRQFHMQRTGGCHVTMDVALQLETVLSHVEGVEKVAVVPHLATVDVFGFFDAHEVVLMAATVALHLTDRESSVDPLQAEGGSTPVHHECSFACSSGCIKYQTTMAHTAALAVGWAVPGCGMAFGYECNCGDSCKCAGCPTHNPGTTIDPVTALL
;
A
#
# COMPACT_ATOMS: atom_id res chain seq x y z
N MET A 1 -10.79 -32.23 -18.20
CA MET A 1 -10.88 -30.78 -18.04
C MET A 1 -11.01 -30.49 -16.56
N LEU A 2 -9.89 -30.23 -15.88
CA LEU A 2 -9.92 -29.78 -14.49
C LEU A 2 -10.40 -28.34 -14.51
N ALA A 3 -11.56 -28.06 -13.92
CA ALA A 3 -12.05 -26.70 -13.75
C ALA A 3 -10.96 -25.90 -13.01
N SER A 4 -10.44 -24.82 -13.62
CA SER A 4 -9.49 -23.96 -12.92
C SER A 4 -10.25 -23.35 -11.74
N ALA A 5 -9.77 -23.61 -10.52
CA ALA A 5 -10.25 -22.89 -9.35
C ALA A 5 -10.15 -21.37 -9.63
N PRO A 6 -11.10 -20.56 -9.16
CA PRO A 6 -11.01 -19.11 -9.33
C PRO A 6 -9.68 -18.62 -8.74
N PRO A 7 -9.03 -17.62 -9.37
CA PRO A 7 -7.80 -17.05 -8.83
C PRO A 7 -8.04 -16.57 -7.40
N VAL A 8 -7.01 -16.68 -6.55
CA VAL A 8 -7.10 -16.16 -5.18
C VAL A 8 -7.24 -14.65 -5.26
N ALA A 9 -8.44 -14.14 -4.94
CA ALA A 9 -8.70 -12.71 -4.83
C ALA A 9 -8.03 -12.19 -3.57
N PHE A 10 -7.19 -11.17 -3.71
CA PHE A 10 -6.56 -10.52 -2.58
C PHE A 10 -7.32 -9.27 -2.21
N ALA A 11 -7.79 -9.26 -0.98
CA ALA A 11 -8.41 -8.09 -0.38
C ALA A 11 -7.70 -7.73 0.92
N TYR A 12 -7.71 -6.45 1.24
CA TYR A 12 -7.28 -5.94 2.54
C TYR A 12 -8.25 -4.87 3.03
N ARG A 13 -8.26 -4.62 4.34
CA ARG A 13 -9.01 -3.52 4.93
C ARG A 13 -8.11 -2.32 5.12
N ARG A 14 -8.57 -1.16 4.66
CA ARG A 14 -7.99 0.13 5.01
C ARG A 14 -8.79 0.71 6.17
N LEU A 15 -8.14 0.85 7.31
CA LEU A 15 -8.72 1.40 8.53
C LEU A 15 -8.12 2.77 8.82
N LEU A 16 -8.96 3.76 9.11
CA LEU A 16 -8.54 5.01 9.71
C LEU A 16 -8.80 4.94 11.21
N VAL A 17 -7.74 4.77 12.01
CA VAL A 17 -7.84 4.59 13.46
C VAL A 17 -7.38 5.85 14.16
N GLN A 18 -8.27 6.53 14.86
CA GLN A 18 -7.92 7.63 15.75
C GLN A 18 -7.67 7.09 17.16
N VAL A 19 -6.52 7.40 17.74
CA VAL A 19 -6.11 6.96 19.07
C VAL A 19 -5.92 8.17 19.97
N GLN A 20 -6.51 8.12 21.16
CA GLN A 20 -6.32 9.13 22.20
C GLN A 20 -4.98 8.85 22.91
N LEU A 21 -4.09 9.84 22.91
CA LEU A 21 -2.78 9.73 23.52
C LEU A 21 -2.89 10.02 25.02
N GLN A 22 -2.58 9.01 25.83
CA GLN A 22 -2.55 9.07 27.28
C GLN A 22 -1.43 8.17 27.77
N VAL A 23 -0.75 8.48 28.88
CA VAL A 23 0.27 7.58 29.43
C VAL A 23 -0.35 6.20 29.71
N PRO A 24 0.25 5.08 29.27
CA PRO A 24 1.58 4.91 28.68
C PRO A 24 1.65 5.01 27.14
N TRP A 25 0.52 5.20 26.48
CA TRP A 25 0.32 5.21 25.02
C TRP A 25 0.80 6.52 24.38
N THR A 26 2.04 6.49 23.92
CA THR A 26 2.60 7.51 23.01
C THR A 26 2.37 7.12 21.56
N GLU A 27 2.49 8.09 20.64
CA GLU A 27 2.42 7.86 19.20
C GLU A 27 3.30 6.68 18.75
N LEU A 28 4.56 6.65 19.19
CA LEU A 28 5.52 5.60 18.84
C LEU A 28 5.16 4.24 19.43
N ARG A 29 4.59 4.20 20.65
CA ARG A 29 4.17 2.94 21.27
C ARG A 29 2.97 2.34 20.57
N VAL A 30 2.00 3.17 20.18
CA VAL A 30 0.84 2.72 19.42
C VAL A 30 1.25 2.29 18.01
N LEU A 31 2.16 3.02 17.36
CA LEU A 31 2.74 2.61 16.08
C LEU A 31 3.39 1.22 16.18
N ALA A 32 4.27 1.03 17.17
CA ALA A 32 4.97 -0.24 17.37
C ALA A 32 4.00 -1.39 17.68
N LEU A 33 2.97 -1.14 18.49
CA LEU A 33 1.91 -2.11 18.78
C LEU A 33 1.21 -2.55 17.50
N LEU A 34 0.69 -1.59 16.71
CA LEU A 34 -0.01 -1.89 15.46
C LEU A 34 0.90 -2.59 14.44
N GLN A 35 2.18 -2.21 14.36
CA GLN A 35 3.16 -2.85 13.47
C GLN A 35 3.52 -4.28 13.90
N SER A 36 3.36 -4.62 15.17
CA SER A 36 3.64 -5.97 15.68
C SER A 36 2.52 -6.97 15.45
N GLU A 37 1.35 -6.50 15.02
CA GLU A 37 0.20 -7.36 14.78
C GLU A 37 0.39 -8.16 13.48
N PRO A 38 0.34 -9.52 13.52
CA PRO A 38 0.66 -10.37 12.36
C PRO A 38 -0.23 -10.14 11.13
N GLN A 39 -1.44 -9.62 11.34
CA GLN A 39 -2.41 -9.36 10.27
C GLN A 39 -2.29 -7.94 9.70
N VAL A 40 -1.44 -7.09 10.28
CA VAL A 40 -1.19 -5.74 9.79
C VAL A 40 -0.13 -5.78 8.70
N ARG A 41 -0.49 -5.26 7.54
CA ARG A 41 0.42 -5.11 6.39
C ARG A 41 1.24 -3.84 6.47
N SER A 42 0.61 -2.73 6.88
CA SER A 42 1.30 -1.46 7.06
C SER A 42 0.54 -0.55 8.01
N VAL A 43 1.29 0.34 8.67
CA VAL A 43 0.77 1.38 9.56
C VAL A 43 1.47 2.68 9.25
N HIS A 44 0.68 3.70 8.91
CA HIS A 44 1.19 5.03 8.63
C HIS A 44 0.50 6.05 9.53
N ILE A 45 1.28 7.00 10.04
CA ILE A 45 0.75 8.04 10.91
C ILE A 45 0.22 9.17 10.05
N LEU A 46 -1.06 9.51 10.25
CA LEU A 46 -1.70 10.65 9.63
C LEU A 46 -1.31 11.92 10.36
N GLY A 47 -0.57 12.76 9.64
CA GLY A 47 -0.17 14.08 10.10
C GLY A 47 1.31 14.35 9.87
N TYR A 48 1.61 15.62 9.60
CA TYR A 48 2.96 16.04 9.23
C TYR A 48 3.94 15.85 10.40
N ARG A 49 5.02 15.10 10.15
CA ARG A 49 6.07 14.85 11.15
C ARG A 49 6.96 16.08 11.40
N HIS A 50 7.01 17.06 10.50
CA HIS A 50 8.00 18.14 10.47
C HIS A 50 7.40 19.56 10.52
N SER A 51 6.82 19.98 11.64
CA SER A 51 6.65 21.41 11.88
C SER A 51 7.80 21.92 12.74
N SER A 52 8.48 22.97 12.30
CA SER A 52 9.48 23.71 13.08
C SER A 52 8.87 24.54 14.22
N ALA A 53 7.53 24.57 14.31
CA ALA A 53 6.81 25.24 15.39
C ALA A 53 6.79 24.38 16.68
N PRO A 54 6.78 24.99 17.88
CA PRO A 54 6.64 24.27 19.14
C PRO A 54 5.33 23.48 19.14
N ARG A 55 5.45 22.15 19.16
CA ARG A 55 4.31 21.21 19.17
C ARG A 55 3.55 21.34 20.49
N GLN A 56 2.29 21.75 20.41
CA GLN A 56 1.33 21.45 21.48
C GLN A 56 1.18 19.91 21.58
N PRO A 57 1.06 19.35 22.80
CA PRO A 57 0.83 17.92 22.96
C PRO A 57 -0.49 17.56 22.27
N LYS A 58 -0.41 16.70 21.25
CA LYS A 58 -1.60 16.17 20.58
C LYS A 58 -2.35 15.27 21.56
N SER A 59 -3.63 15.54 21.80
CA SER A 59 -4.49 14.65 22.58
C SER A 59 -4.89 13.39 21.80
N ALA A 60 -4.82 13.44 20.47
CA ALA A 60 -5.12 12.31 19.60
C ALA A 60 -4.23 12.27 18.35
N VAL A 61 -4.07 11.08 17.78
CA VAL A 61 -3.34 10.84 16.53
C VAL A 61 -4.12 9.86 15.67
N CYS A 62 -4.03 10.02 14.35
CA CYS A 62 -4.68 9.11 13.41
C CYS A 62 -3.63 8.19 12.76
N PHE A 63 -4.03 6.95 12.50
CA PHE A 63 -3.25 5.95 11.80
C PHE A 63 -4.03 5.41 10.61
N VAL A 64 -3.39 5.33 9.45
CA VAL A 64 -3.86 4.47 8.36
C VAL A 64 -3.29 3.09 8.62
N VAL A 65 -4.17 2.13 8.90
CA VAL A 65 -3.79 0.74 9.15
C VAL A 65 -4.32 -0.10 7.99
N ARG A 66 -3.43 -0.80 7.30
CA ARG A 66 -3.83 -1.80 6.30
C ARG A 66 -3.79 -3.17 6.96
N TRP A 67 -4.95 -3.79 7.09
CA TRP A 67 -5.16 -5.05 7.80
C TRP A 67 -5.61 -6.13 6.81
N ALA A 68 -5.30 -7.39 7.07
CA ALA A 68 -5.83 -8.51 6.27
C ALA A 68 -7.37 -8.51 6.22
N ALA A 69 -7.99 -8.98 5.14
CA ALA A 69 -9.44 -8.83 4.95
C ALA A 69 -10.35 -9.49 6.02
N HIS A 70 -9.83 -10.49 6.76
CA HIS A 70 -10.65 -11.52 7.39
C HIS A 70 -11.27 -11.19 8.77
N SER A 71 -11.02 -10.04 9.41
CA SER A 71 -11.91 -9.48 10.46
C SER A 71 -11.35 -8.17 11.05
N SER A 72 -12.21 -7.22 11.44
CA SER A 72 -11.82 -6.08 12.30
C SER A 72 -11.69 -6.45 13.78
N ALA A 73 -12.17 -7.64 14.19
CA ALA A 73 -12.15 -8.09 15.59
C ALA A 73 -10.72 -8.25 16.14
N ALA A 74 -9.73 -8.46 15.27
CA ALA A 74 -8.33 -8.54 15.69
C ALA A 74 -7.78 -7.19 16.14
N LEU A 75 -8.23 -6.07 15.55
CA LEU A 75 -7.90 -4.73 16.03
C LEU A 75 -8.49 -4.47 17.42
N GLU A 76 -9.75 -4.89 17.64
CA GLU A 76 -10.41 -4.81 18.95
C GLU A 76 -9.67 -5.62 20.01
N LEU A 77 -9.19 -6.81 19.65
CA LEU A 77 -8.38 -7.63 20.53
C LEU A 77 -7.04 -6.96 20.85
N ALA A 78 -6.32 -6.47 19.84
CA ALA A 78 -5.01 -5.86 19.98
C ALA A 78 -5.02 -4.58 20.83
N LEU A 79 -5.94 -3.65 20.51
CA LEU A 79 -6.02 -2.36 21.19
C LEU A 79 -6.86 -2.43 22.48
N GLY A 80 -7.94 -3.19 22.48
CA GLY A 80 -8.85 -3.32 23.62
C GLY A 80 -8.23 -4.10 24.79
N ALA A 81 -7.45 -5.15 24.53
CA ALA A 81 -6.76 -5.90 25.59
C ALA A 81 -5.74 -5.04 26.38
N LEU A 82 -5.28 -3.95 25.77
CA LEU A 82 -4.28 -3.05 26.32
C LEU A 82 -4.87 -1.72 26.83
N ASP A 83 -6.20 -1.60 26.91
CA ASP A 83 -6.91 -0.38 27.33
C ASP A 83 -6.45 0.87 26.53
N VAL A 84 -6.18 0.67 25.24
CA VAL A 84 -5.91 1.78 24.32
C VAL A 84 -7.25 2.39 23.94
N ARG A 85 -7.42 3.70 24.16
CA ARG A 85 -8.64 4.41 23.74
C ARG A 85 -8.53 4.78 22.26
N TYR A 86 -9.38 4.19 21.44
CA TYR A 86 -9.41 4.45 20.00
C TYR A 86 -10.83 4.50 19.43
N SER A 87 -10.94 5.04 18.22
CA SER A 87 -12.13 5.01 17.38
C SER A 87 -11.74 4.74 15.93
N VAL A 88 -12.47 3.84 15.27
CA VAL A 88 -12.31 3.61 13.83
C VAL A 88 -13.19 4.63 13.09
N LEU A 89 -12.54 5.57 12.41
CA LEU A 89 -13.22 6.63 11.64
C LEU A 89 -13.61 6.15 10.24
N GLU A 90 -12.85 5.22 9.68
CA GLU A 90 -13.08 4.65 8.35
C GLU A 90 -12.70 3.16 8.37
N ASN A 91 -13.48 2.34 7.67
CA ASN A 91 -13.20 0.92 7.45
C ASN A 91 -13.67 0.53 6.05
N SER A 92 -12.72 0.46 5.13
CA SER A 92 -12.97 0.20 3.71
C SER A 92 -12.33 -1.13 3.32
N LEU A 93 -13.07 -1.98 2.60
CA LEU A 93 -12.52 -3.20 2.01
C LEU A 93 -12.00 -2.85 0.60
N VAL A 94 -10.73 -3.15 0.36
CA VAL A 94 -10.06 -2.95 -0.93
C VAL A 94 -9.89 -4.32 -1.56
N GLU A 95 -10.64 -4.60 -2.63
CA GLU A 95 -10.70 -5.91 -3.31
C GLU A 95 -9.94 -5.93 -4.65
N ASP A 96 -9.52 -4.75 -5.14
CA ASP A 96 -9.13 -4.56 -6.53
C ASP A 96 -7.62 -4.67 -6.72
N MET A 97 -7.10 -5.86 -6.44
CA MET A 97 -5.74 -6.21 -6.83
C MET A 97 -5.80 -6.91 -8.18
N ALA A 98 -5.02 -6.40 -9.13
CA ALA A 98 -4.90 -6.87 -10.51
C ALA A 98 -5.18 -8.38 -10.66
N SER A 99 -5.90 -8.78 -11.71
CA SER A 99 -6.32 -10.17 -11.97
C SER A 99 -5.20 -11.22 -11.86
N LEU A 100 -3.94 -10.80 -11.94
CA LEU A 100 -2.75 -11.59 -11.64
C LEU A 100 -1.84 -10.88 -10.62
N VAL A 101 -1.67 -11.47 -9.44
CA VAL A 101 -0.75 -10.99 -8.37
C VAL A 101 0.27 -12.08 -8.05
N VAL A 102 1.49 -11.69 -7.69
CA VAL A 102 2.48 -12.62 -7.13
C VAL A 102 2.17 -12.87 -5.66
N VAL A 103 2.10 -14.13 -5.28
CA VAL A 103 1.83 -14.58 -3.92
C VAL A 103 2.99 -15.40 -3.41
N GLU A 104 3.30 -15.21 -2.16
CA GLU A 104 4.17 -16.07 -1.39
C GLU A 104 3.30 -17.05 -0.61
N THR A 105 3.50 -18.34 -0.86
CA THR A 105 2.86 -19.43 -0.14
C THR A 105 3.91 -20.15 0.68
N ILE A 106 3.73 -20.17 2.00
CA ILE A 106 4.59 -20.88 2.93
C ILE A 106 3.91 -22.20 3.28
N LEU A 107 4.61 -23.31 3.01
CA LEU A 107 4.16 -24.67 3.32
C LEU A 107 5.12 -25.31 4.33
N LYS A 108 4.56 -25.91 5.39
CA LYS A 108 5.34 -26.76 6.29
C LYS A 108 5.36 -28.17 5.72
N VAL A 109 6.55 -28.73 5.52
CA VAL A 109 6.73 -30.05 4.91
C VAL A 109 7.31 -31.03 5.92
N ASN A 110 6.51 -32.03 6.29
CA ASN A 110 6.89 -33.02 7.27
C ASN A 110 7.64 -34.19 6.60
N GLY A 111 8.59 -34.79 7.33
CA GLY A 111 9.33 -35.99 6.88
C GLY A 111 10.60 -35.71 6.06
N MET A 112 11.01 -34.45 5.87
CA MET A 112 12.31 -34.13 5.27
C MET A 112 13.45 -34.44 6.24
N MET A 113 14.26 -35.46 5.94
CA MET A 113 15.37 -35.87 6.81
C MET A 113 16.72 -35.24 6.43
N CYS A 114 16.85 -34.71 5.21
CA CYS A 114 18.08 -34.06 4.75
C CYS A 114 17.83 -33.03 3.66
N VAL A 115 18.66 -31.97 3.65
CA VAL A 115 18.59 -30.90 2.63
C VAL A 115 18.91 -31.45 1.23
N ALA A 116 19.99 -32.23 1.13
CA ALA A 116 20.58 -32.63 -0.15
C ALA A 116 19.66 -33.50 -1.02
N ASN A 117 18.86 -34.37 -0.40
CA ASN A 117 17.99 -35.29 -1.13
C ASN A 117 16.50 -34.96 -0.92
N CYS A 118 16.02 -34.98 0.32
CA CYS A 118 14.59 -34.75 0.60
C CYS A 118 14.20 -33.32 0.21
N GLY A 119 14.95 -32.33 0.70
CA GLY A 119 14.72 -30.92 0.40
C GLY A 119 14.75 -30.62 -1.10
N ASN A 120 15.82 -31.02 -1.79
CA ASN A 120 15.93 -30.83 -3.24
C ASN A 120 14.83 -31.53 -4.05
N THR A 121 14.34 -32.69 -3.59
CA THR A 121 13.23 -33.39 -4.25
C THR A 121 11.94 -32.57 -4.16
N VAL A 122 11.64 -32.01 -2.98
CA VAL A 122 10.48 -31.14 -2.76
C VAL A 122 10.57 -29.88 -3.61
N VAL A 123 11.72 -29.18 -3.57
CA VAL A 123 11.95 -27.96 -4.36
C VAL A 123 11.73 -28.22 -5.86
N ARG A 124 12.33 -29.27 -6.41
CA ARG A 124 12.16 -29.63 -7.84
C ARG A 124 10.72 -29.98 -8.20
N ALA A 125 10.01 -30.67 -7.30
CA ALA A 125 8.61 -31.03 -7.54
C ALA A 125 7.72 -29.78 -7.64
N ILE A 126 7.95 -28.77 -6.79
CA ILE A 126 7.19 -27.52 -6.81
C ILE A 126 7.59 -26.64 -8.00
N GLN A 127 8.89 -26.53 -8.31
CA GLN A 127 9.37 -25.79 -9.49
C GLN A 127 8.78 -26.29 -10.81
N SER A 128 8.34 -27.56 -10.86
CA SER A 128 7.68 -28.13 -12.04
C SER A 128 6.20 -27.73 -12.20
N VAL A 129 5.61 -27.03 -11.22
CA VAL A 129 4.23 -26.52 -11.30
C VAL A 129 4.23 -25.24 -12.15
N ALA A 130 3.35 -25.19 -13.15
CA ALA A 130 3.22 -24.01 -14.01
C ALA A 130 2.87 -22.76 -13.20
N SER A 131 3.44 -21.61 -13.58
CA SER A 131 3.24 -20.31 -12.92
C SER A 131 3.86 -20.16 -11.52
N VAL A 132 4.68 -21.14 -11.08
CA VAL A 132 5.65 -20.94 -9.99
C VAL A 132 6.84 -20.14 -10.53
N LEU A 133 7.22 -19.09 -9.81
CA LEU A 133 8.29 -18.16 -10.16
C LEU A 133 9.58 -18.50 -9.40
N GLU A 134 9.46 -18.73 -8.09
CA GLU A 134 10.59 -19.03 -7.22
C GLU A 134 10.19 -20.03 -6.13
N VAL A 135 11.16 -20.85 -5.72
CA VAL A 135 10.99 -21.79 -4.60
C VAL A 135 12.25 -21.75 -3.74
N HIS A 136 12.07 -21.46 -2.47
CA HIS A 136 13.12 -21.46 -1.46
C HIS A 136 12.80 -22.49 -0.36
N LEU A 137 13.84 -23.17 0.12
CA LEU A 137 13.72 -24.16 1.19
C LEU A 137 14.37 -23.60 2.46
N GLU A 138 13.55 -23.42 3.49
CA GLU A 138 13.96 -23.07 4.84
C GLU A 138 13.99 -24.37 5.66
N PHE A 139 15.09 -25.10 5.55
CA PHE A 139 15.17 -26.46 6.08
C PHE A 139 15.06 -26.52 7.60
N ASP A 140 15.65 -25.56 8.32
CA ASP A 140 15.66 -25.54 9.78
C ASP A 140 14.25 -25.43 10.37
N ASP A 141 13.34 -24.74 9.65
CA ASP A 141 11.93 -24.61 10.02
C ASP A 141 11.02 -25.66 9.36
N ALA A 142 11.59 -26.55 8.54
CA ALA A 142 10.87 -27.49 7.68
C ALA A 142 9.85 -26.78 6.77
N GLN A 143 10.19 -25.58 6.29
CA GLN A 143 9.32 -24.76 5.45
C GLN A 143 9.80 -24.69 4.01
N VAL A 144 8.84 -24.57 3.11
CA VAL A 144 9.07 -24.26 1.71
C VAL A 144 8.30 -23.00 1.37
N VAL A 145 9.04 -21.98 0.92
CA VAL A 145 8.51 -20.69 0.51
C VAL A 145 8.40 -20.69 -1.01
N VAL A 146 7.19 -20.48 -1.51
CA VAL A 146 6.87 -20.56 -2.95
C VAL A 146 6.34 -19.22 -3.40
N GLN A 147 7.03 -18.56 -4.33
CA GLN A 147 6.49 -17.41 -5.04
C GLN A 147 5.85 -17.87 -6.35
N SER A 148 4.58 -17.57 -6.54
CA SER A 148 3.82 -17.95 -7.73
C SER A 148 2.77 -16.91 -8.07
N HIS A 149 2.20 -16.96 -9.26
CA HIS A 149 0.98 -16.20 -9.51
C HIS A 149 -0.19 -16.74 -8.67
N ASN A 150 -1.15 -15.88 -8.32
CA ASN A 150 -2.37 -16.22 -7.56
C ASN A 150 -3.32 -17.21 -8.25
N THR A 151 -2.99 -17.65 -9.47
CA THR A 151 -3.63 -18.77 -10.18
C THR A 151 -3.19 -20.13 -9.66
N VAL A 152 -2.03 -20.21 -9.01
CA VAL A 152 -1.56 -21.42 -8.33
C VAL A 152 -2.13 -21.43 -6.91
N THR A 153 -2.92 -22.45 -6.60
CA THR A 153 -3.52 -22.58 -5.27
C THR A 153 -2.62 -23.35 -4.32
N ALA A 154 -2.70 -23.05 -3.01
CA ALA A 154 -2.03 -23.82 -1.97
C ALA A 154 -2.37 -25.32 -2.06
N HIS A 155 -3.62 -25.66 -2.41
CA HIS A 155 -4.04 -27.05 -2.60
C HIS A 155 -3.26 -27.76 -3.72
N ALA A 156 -3.02 -27.08 -4.85
CA ALA A 156 -2.23 -27.64 -5.94
C ALA A 156 -0.77 -27.89 -5.54
N LEU A 157 -0.17 -26.97 -4.77
CA LEU A 157 1.18 -27.11 -4.25
C LEU A 157 1.27 -28.28 -3.24
N ILE A 158 0.34 -28.37 -2.30
CA ILE A 158 0.27 -29.47 -1.32
C ILE A 158 0.09 -30.82 -2.03
N ALA A 159 -0.84 -30.91 -2.99
CA ALA A 159 -1.06 -32.13 -3.76
C ALA A 159 0.21 -32.55 -4.52
N ARG A 160 1.00 -31.59 -5.00
CA ARG A 160 2.27 -31.86 -5.66
C ARG A 160 3.32 -32.45 -4.71
N ILE A 161 3.39 -31.96 -3.48
CA ILE A 161 4.30 -32.47 -2.45
C ILE A 161 3.84 -33.86 -1.97
N GLN A 162 2.54 -34.09 -1.83
CA GLN A 162 1.98 -35.39 -1.49
C GLN A 162 2.27 -36.45 -2.57
N ALA A 163 2.24 -36.07 -3.85
CA ALA A 163 2.53 -36.98 -4.96
C ALA A 163 3.97 -37.52 -4.97
N ILE A 164 4.91 -36.85 -4.30
CA ILE A 164 6.31 -37.33 -4.14
C ILE A 164 6.55 -37.99 -2.77
N GLY A 165 5.51 -38.20 -1.97
CA GLY A 165 5.56 -38.96 -0.72
C GLY A 165 5.83 -38.15 0.54
N PHE A 166 5.67 -36.82 0.51
CA PHE A 166 5.79 -35.97 1.70
C PHE A 166 4.43 -35.39 2.11
N GLU A 167 4.24 -35.14 3.40
CA GLU A 167 3.07 -34.43 3.90
C GLU A 167 3.37 -32.93 3.94
N ALA A 168 2.38 -32.11 3.59
CA ALA A 168 2.51 -30.66 3.61
C ALA A 168 1.25 -29.98 4.15
N ASP A 169 1.45 -28.99 5.00
CA ASP A 169 0.42 -28.16 5.60
C ASP A 169 0.61 -26.70 5.17
N LEU A 170 -0.49 -26.01 4.89
CA LEU A 170 -0.45 -24.59 4.59
C LEU A 170 -0.15 -23.79 5.86
N VAL A 171 0.90 -22.98 5.83
CA VAL A 171 1.22 -22.01 6.89
C VAL A 171 0.58 -20.66 6.58
N SER A 172 0.86 -20.11 5.40
CA SER A 172 0.33 -18.80 4.99
C SER A 172 0.30 -18.65 3.47
N VAL A 173 -0.57 -17.75 3.00
CA VAL A 173 -0.55 -17.22 1.64
C VAL A 173 -0.64 -15.70 1.75
N THR A 174 0.37 -15.00 1.26
CA THR A 174 0.44 -13.53 1.32
C THR A 174 0.80 -12.96 -0.03
N PRO A 175 0.13 -11.91 -0.52
CA PRO A 175 0.52 -11.25 -1.76
C PRO A 175 1.81 -10.47 -1.51
N VAL A 176 2.73 -10.59 -2.46
CA VAL A 176 4.05 -9.94 -2.43
C VAL A 176 3.86 -8.50 -2.94
N PRO A 177 4.12 -7.47 -2.12
CA PRO A 177 4.01 -6.09 -2.55
C PRO A 177 5.01 -5.79 -3.67
N TRP A 178 4.60 -4.98 -4.64
CA TRP A 178 5.50 -4.51 -5.68
C TRP A 178 6.57 -3.61 -5.06
N HIS A 179 7.77 -3.66 -5.63
CA HIS A 179 8.84 -2.70 -5.34
C HIS A 179 9.08 -1.88 -6.60
N ARG A 180 8.91 -0.56 -6.48
CA ARG A 180 9.32 0.38 -7.53
C ARG A 180 10.32 1.37 -6.98
N GLN A 181 11.37 1.61 -7.73
CA GLN A 181 12.34 2.64 -7.44
C GLN A 181 12.08 3.84 -8.33
N PHE A 182 12.00 5.04 -7.75
CA PHE A 182 11.92 6.28 -8.50
C PHE A 182 13.19 7.09 -8.31
N HIS A 183 13.65 7.75 -9.37
CA HIS A 183 14.59 8.84 -9.26
C HIS A 183 13.84 10.13 -8.93
N MET A 184 14.36 10.92 -7.99
CA MET A 184 13.74 12.17 -7.56
C MET A 184 14.55 13.39 -7.98
N GLN A 185 13.87 14.38 -8.55
CA GLN A 185 14.44 15.65 -8.98
C GLN A 185 13.64 16.80 -8.40
N ARG A 186 14.30 17.86 -7.94
CA ARG A 186 13.61 19.00 -7.38
C ARG A 186 13.16 19.96 -8.48
N THR A 187 11.90 20.40 -8.42
CA THR A 187 11.38 21.43 -9.31
C THR A 187 12.18 22.71 -9.05
N GLY A 188 12.94 23.19 -10.05
CA GLY A 188 13.86 24.32 -9.92
C GLY A 188 15.33 23.98 -9.67
N GLY A 189 15.75 22.71 -9.84
CA GLY A 189 17.17 22.32 -9.92
C GLY A 189 17.97 22.38 -8.61
N CYS A 190 17.30 22.60 -7.47
CA CYS A 190 17.93 22.64 -6.15
C CYS A 190 18.19 21.23 -5.58
N HIS A 191 19.15 21.09 -4.66
CA HIS A 191 19.42 19.82 -3.98
C HIS A 191 18.22 19.35 -3.11
N VAL A 192 18.02 18.04 -3.00
CA VAL A 192 17.01 17.44 -2.10
C VAL A 192 17.51 17.51 -0.66
N THR A 193 16.95 18.42 0.13
CA THR A 193 17.27 18.56 1.57
C THR A 193 16.66 17.44 2.39
N MET A 194 17.21 17.15 3.57
CA MET A 194 16.65 16.14 4.49
C MET A 194 15.19 16.43 4.87
N ASP A 195 14.83 17.69 5.08
CA ASP A 195 13.44 18.07 5.38
C ASP A 195 12.49 17.64 4.25
N VAL A 196 12.83 17.97 3.00
CA VAL A 196 12.04 17.56 1.82
C VAL A 196 11.96 16.05 1.67
N ALA A 197 13.04 15.32 1.98
CA ALA A 197 13.02 13.86 1.97
C ALA A 197 12.03 13.26 2.99
N LEU A 198 12.01 13.81 4.21
CA LEU A 198 11.07 13.39 5.25
C LEU A 198 9.62 13.78 4.91
N GLN A 199 9.43 14.92 4.24
CA GLN A 199 8.14 15.33 3.71
C GLN A 199 7.65 14.37 2.62
N LEU A 200 8.54 13.99 1.69
CA LEU A 200 8.26 13.00 0.66
C LEU A 200 7.83 11.66 1.28
N GLU A 201 8.61 11.13 2.21
CA GLU A 201 8.27 9.88 2.91
C GLU A 201 6.88 9.98 3.56
N THR A 202 6.59 11.11 4.21
CA THR A 202 5.29 11.37 4.80
C THR A 202 4.18 11.34 3.75
N VAL A 203 4.25 12.17 2.70
CA VAL A 203 3.15 12.26 1.72
C VAL A 203 2.94 10.95 0.96
N LEU A 204 4.01 10.24 0.60
CA LEU A 204 3.92 8.95 -0.10
C LEU A 204 3.31 7.84 0.78
N SER A 205 3.55 7.88 2.10
CA SER A 205 2.93 6.94 3.05
C SER A 205 1.40 7.08 3.12
N HIS A 206 0.84 8.19 2.63
CA HIS A 206 -0.61 8.41 2.57
C HIS A 206 -1.24 7.90 1.27
N VAL A 207 -0.45 7.60 0.24
CA VAL A 207 -0.95 7.07 -1.04
C VAL A 207 -1.62 5.72 -0.81
N GLU A 208 -2.74 5.47 -1.47
CA GLU A 208 -3.44 4.20 -1.36
C GLU A 208 -2.55 3.04 -1.83
N GLY A 209 -2.64 1.89 -1.16
CA GLY A 209 -1.78 0.74 -1.49
C GLY A 209 -0.30 0.83 -1.09
N VAL A 210 0.27 2.01 -0.75
CA VAL A 210 1.66 2.12 -0.30
C VAL A 210 1.84 1.54 1.10
N GLU A 211 2.65 0.49 1.21
CA GLU A 211 2.95 -0.22 2.45
C GLU A 211 4.21 0.30 3.13
N LYS A 212 5.23 0.66 2.34
CA LYS A 212 6.50 1.18 2.86
C LYS A 212 7.12 2.15 1.86
N VAL A 213 7.79 3.18 2.40
CA VAL A 213 8.57 4.14 1.63
C VAL A 213 9.97 4.22 2.23
N ALA A 214 10.99 4.20 1.39
CA ALA A 214 12.37 4.44 1.80
C ALA A 214 12.97 5.52 0.91
N VAL A 215 13.18 6.71 1.46
CA VAL A 215 13.79 7.82 0.74
C VAL A 215 15.30 7.79 0.95
N VAL A 216 16.05 7.95 -0.13
CA VAL A 216 17.51 7.83 -0.15
C VAL A 216 18.11 9.13 -0.73
N PRO A 217 18.21 10.21 0.08
CA PRO A 217 18.48 11.57 -0.41
C PRO A 217 19.78 11.71 -1.20
N HIS A 218 20.85 11.12 -0.67
CA HIS A 218 22.18 11.12 -1.29
C HIS A 218 22.26 10.43 -2.66
N LEU A 219 21.35 9.50 -2.96
CA LEU A 219 21.27 8.84 -4.27
C LEU A 219 20.18 9.45 -5.15
N ALA A 220 19.44 10.45 -4.66
CA ALA A 220 18.28 11.00 -5.32
C ALA A 220 17.30 9.89 -5.76
N THR A 221 17.07 8.91 -4.89
CA THR A 221 16.12 7.81 -5.15
C THR A 221 15.10 7.67 -4.02
N VAL A 222 13.95 7.11 -4.34
CA VAL A 222 12.94 6.66 -3.39
C VAL A 222 12.44 5.27 -3.80
N ASP A 223 12.46 4.34 -2.86
CA ASP A 223 11.90 3.00 -3.03
C ASP A 223 10.51 2.97 -2.38
N VAL A 224 9.51 2.57 -3.16
CA VAL A 224 8.11 2.47 -2.72
C VAL A 224 7.66 1.02 -2.85
N PHE A 225 7.11 0.49 -1.76
CA PHE A 225 6.61 -0.88 -1.68
C PHE A 225 5.11 -0.86 -1.48
N GLY A 226 4.38 -1.73 -2.18
CA GLY A 226 2.94 -1.92 -1.97
C GLY A 226 2.19 -2.26 -3.26
N PHE A 227 0.88 -2.02 -3.25
CA PHE A 227 -0.02 -2.22 -4.38
C PHE A 227 -0.69 -0.90 -4.74
N PHE A 228 0.14 0.02 -5.25
CA PHE A 228 -0.23 1.41 -5.48
C PHE A 228 -0.24 1.73 -6.97
N ASP A 229 -0.95 2.81 -7.33
CA ASP A 229 -0.83 3.42 -8.65
C ASP A 229 0.42 4.32 -8.67
N ALA A 230 1.35 4.05 -9.59
CA ALA A 230 2.56 4.83 -9.76
C ALA A 230 2.25 6.30 -10.12
N HIS A 231 1.15 6.58 -10.82
CA HIS A 231 0.73 7.95 -11.12
C HIS A 231 0.36 8.74 -9.86
N GLU A 232 -0.30 8.11 -8.88
CA GLU A 232 -0.60 8.76 -7.60
C GLU A 232 0.67 9.09 -6.81
N VAL A 233 1.65 8.18 -6.81
CA VAL A 233 2.96 8.40 -6.18
C VAL A 233 3.67 9.61 -6.80
N VAL A 234 3.70 9.69 -8.13
CA VAL A 234 4.31 10.82 -8.86
C VAL A 234 3.56 12.13 -8.54
N LEU A 235 2.22 12.11 -8.55
CA LEU A 235 1.39 13.28 -8.25
C LEU A 235 1.59 13.77 -6.80
N MET A 236 1.66 12.86 -5.83
CA MET A 236 1.89 13.22 -4.43
C MET A 236 3.29 13.79 -4.20
N ALA A 237 4.31 13.33 -4.91
CA ALA A 237 5.64 13.91 -4.84
C ALA A 237 5.69 15.36 -5.36
N ALA A 238 4.88 15.70 -6.37
CA ALA A 238 4.80 17.07 -6.88
C ALA A 238 4.32 18.07 -5.81
N THR A 239 3.52 17.62 -4.82
CA THR A 239 3.07 18.48 -3.70
C THR A 239 4.20 18.95 -2.78
N VAL A 240 5.35 18.28 -2.83
CA VAL A 240 6.57 18.65 -2.09
C VAL A 240 7.68 19.16 -3.04
N ALA A 241 7.30 19.65 -4.23
CA ALA A 241 8.18 20.18 -5.26
C ALA A 241 9.25 19.16 -5.74
N LEU A 242 8.86 17.89 -5.84
CA LEU A 242 9.67 16.82 -6.42
C LEU A 242 8.99 16.21 -7.64
N HIS A 243 9.76 16.02 -8.70
CA HIS A 243 9.41 15.20 -9.84
C HIS A 243 10.01 13.80 -9.66
N LEU A 244 9.18 12.77 -9.78
CA LEU A 244 9.62 11.38 -9.72
C LEU A 244 9.62 10.76 -11.11
N THR A 245 10.71 10.10 -11.48
CA THR A 245 10.80 9.26 -12.68
C THR A 245 10.98 7.80 -12.28
N ASP A 246 10.08 6.93 -12.74
CA ASP A 246 10.17 5.50 -12.49
C ASP A 246 11.46 4.93 -13.10
N ARG A 247 12.28 4.29 -12.28
CA ARG A 247 13.40 3.46 -12.73
C ARG A 247 12.91 2.03 -12.65
N GLU A 248 12.48 1.49 -13.78
CA GLU A 248 12.05 0.09 -13.86
C GLU A 248 13.04 -0.83 -13.12
N SER A 249 12.60 -1.36 -11.98
CA SER A 249 13.28 -2.44 -11.27
C SER A 249 12.53 -3.72 -11.58
N SER A 250 13.20 -4.62 -12.29
CA SER A 250 12.74 -5.94 -12.73
C SER A 250 12.08 -6.75 -11.61
N VAL A 251 10.75 -6.88 -11.63
CA VAL A 251 9.98 -8.15 -11.76
C VAL A 251 8.58 -7.75 -12.26
N ASP A 252 8.43 -7.56 -13.57
CA ASP A 252 7.10 -7.39 -14.19
C ASP A 252 6.86 -8.56 -15.15
N PRO A 253 6.15 -9.63 -14.74
CA PRO A 253 5.88 -10.77 -15.63
C PRO A 253 4.85 -10.45 -16.73
N LEU A 254 4.31 -9.22 -16.82
CA LEU A 254 3.15 -8.95 -17.67
C LEU A 254 3.17 -7.67 -18.52
N GLN A 255 4.28 -6.94 -18.60
CA GLN A 255 4.41 -5.94 -19.67
C GLN A 255 4.93 -6.55 -20.98
N ALA A 256 4.18 -7.52 -21.48
CA ALA A 256 4.15 -7.85 -22.90
C ALA A 256 2.68 -7.97 -23.31
N GLU A 257 2.25 -6.96 -24.08
CA GLU A 257 0.97 -6.84 -24.79
C GLU A 257 -0.20 -6.19 -24.04
N GLY A 258 -0.50 -4.95 -24.43
CA GLY A 258 -1.80 -4.33 -24.20
C GLY A 258 -1.74 -2.84 -23.92
N GLY A 259 -1.42 -2.03 -24.94
CA GLY A 259 -1.76 -0.60 -24.91
C GLY A 259 -3.27 -0.45 -24.79
N SER A 260 -3.77 -0.29 -23.56
CA SER A 260 -5.16 0.04 -23.31
C SER A 260 -5.31 1.55 -23.39
N THR A 261 -6.00 1.99 -24.44
CA THR A 261 -6.55 3.34 -24.51
C THR A 261 -7.43 3.60 -23.27
N PRO A 262 -7.37 4.80 -22.67
CA PRO A 262 -8.15 5.09 -21.48
C PRO A 262 -9.64 4.96 -21.81
N VAL A 263 -10.30 3.98 -21.20
CA VAL A 263 -11.74 3.80 -21.32
C VAL A 263 -12.40 4.97 -20.60
N HIS A 264 -12.94 5.90 -21.39
CA HIS A 264 -13.70 7.04 -20.92
C HIS A 264 -15.01 6.53 -20.31
N HIS A 265 -15.04 6.28 -19.00
CA HIS A 265 -16.28 5.94 -18.31
C HIS A 265 -17.02 7.23 -17.91
N GLU A 266 -18.34 7.26 -18.07
CA GLU A 266 -19.16 8.36 -17.53
C GLU A 266 -19.29 8.19 -16.01
N CYS A 267 -18.65 9.10 -15.27
CA CYS A 267 -18.70 9.14 -13.80
C CYS A 267 -20.12 9.42 -13.29
N SER A 268 -20.71 8.50 -12.52
CA SER A 268 -21.96 8.71 -11.77
C SER A 268 -21.75 8.65 -10.25
N PHE A 269 -22.77 9.01 -9.44
CA PHE A 269 -22.71 8.93 -7.97
C PHE A 269 -22.49 7.52 -7.39
N ALA A 270 -22.49 6.47 -8.23
CA ALA A 270 -22.28 5.08 -7.83
C ALA A 270 -20.83 4.59 -8.03
N CYS A 271 -19.90 5.45 -8.45
CA CYS A 271 -18.49 5.06 -8.62
C CYS A 271 -17.84 4.72 -7.25
N SER A 272 -17.31 3.50 -7.11
CA SER A 272 -16.60 2.99 -5.94
C SER A 272 -15.14 2.66 -6.26
N SER A 273 -14.28 2.69 -5.21
CA SER A 273 -12.89 2.17 -5.10
C SER A 273 -12.16 1.86 -6.42
N GLY A 274 -11.80 2.89 -7.18
CA GLY A 274 -11.07 2.76 -8.44
C GLY A 274 -11.32 3.90 -9.44
N CYS A 275 -12.40 4.67 -9.23
CA CYS A 275 -12.63 5.89 -10.00
C CYS A 275 -11.76 7.04 -9.49
N ILE A 276 -11.06 7.73 -10.41
CA ILE A 276 -10.22 8.89 -10.09
C ILE A 276 -10.96 9.96 -9.28
N LYS A 277 -12.26 10.18 -9.53
CA LYS A 277 -13.12 11.09 -8.75
C LYS A 277 -13.29 10.65 -7.29
N TYR A 278 -13.48 9.35 -7.05
CA TYR A 278 -13.58 8.78 -5.71
C TYR A 278 -12.24 8.92 -4.98
N GLN A 279 -11.14 8.53 -5.63
CA GLN A 279 -9.77 8.63 -5.09
C GLN A 279 -9.36 10.07 -4.77
N THR A 280 -9.66 11.02 -5.66
CA THR A 280 -9.36 12.44 -5.42
C THR A 280 -10.19 12.99 -4.26
N THR A 281 -11.46 12.60 -4.17
CA THR A 281 -12.32 12.97 -3.03
C THR A 281 -11.78 12.42 -1.71
N MET A 282 -11.27 11.18 -1.70
CA MET A 282 -10.69 10.56 -0.50
C MET A 282 -9.42 11.27 -0.03
N ALA A 283 -8.48 11.56 -0.95
CA ALA A 283 -7.29 12.35 -0.65
C ALA A 283 -7.65 13.75 -0.13
N HIS A 284 -8.71 14.35 -0.70
CA HIS A 284 -9.22 15.66 -0.33
C HIS A 284 -9.88 15.68 1.07
N THR A 285 -10.71 14.68 1.39
CA THR A 285 -11.35 14.52 2.69
C THR A 285 -10.32 14.28 3.79
N ALA A 286 -9.31 13.45 3.52
CA ALA A 286 -8.21 13.20 4.45
C ALA A 286 -7.41 14.48 4.74
N ALA A 287 -7.13 15.30 3.71
CA ALA A 287 -6.40 16.56 3.87
C ALA A 287 -7.22 17.64 4.61
N LEU A 288 -8.52 17.77 4.34
CA LEU A 288 -9.39 18.71 5.05
C LEU A 288 -9.58 18.32 6.52
N ALA A 289 -9.67 17.03 6.85
CA ALA A 289 -9.79 16.54 8.22
C ALA A 289 -8.61 16.93 9.12
N VAL A 290 -7.44 17.18 8.53
CA VAL A 290 -6.23 17.65 9.24
C VAL A 290 -5.95 19.15 9.02
N GLY A 291 -6.91 19.88 8.44
CA GLY A 291 -6.87 21.33 8.29
C GLY A 291 -6.00 21.86 7.15
N TRP A 292 -5.61 21.01 6.20
CA TRP A 292 -4.74 21.39 5.09
C TRP A 292 -5.50 22.03 3.92
N ALA A 293 -4.79 22.89 3.19
CA ALA A 293 -5.21 23.37 1.88
C ALA A 293 -4.64 22.44 0.80
N VAL A 294 -5.49 21.92 -0.08
CA VAL A 294 -5.08 21.07 -1.21
C VAL A 294 -5.27 21.79 -2.55
N PRO A 295 -4.36 21.64 -3.53
CA PRO A 295 -4.57 22.10 -4.89
C PRO A 295 -5.66 21.27 -5.57
N GLY A 296 -6.59 21.93 -6.24
CA GLY A 296 -7.61 21.28 -7.07
C GLY A 296 -8.78 20.66 -6.30
N CYS A 297 -9.90 21.38 -6.26
CA CYS A 297 -11.21 20.76 -6.10
C CYS A 297 -11.67 20.17 -7.46
N GLY A 298 -12.86 19.55 -7.56
CA GLY A 298 -13.39 18.99 -8.81
C GLY A 298 -13.27 19.90 -10.05
N MET A 299 -13.12 21.22 -9.87
CA MET A 299 -12.81 22.18 -10.93
C MET A 299 -11.43 22.04 -11.59
N ALA A 300 -10.40 21.50 -10.92
CA ALA A 300 -9.09 21.25 -11.54
C ALA A 300 -9.19 20.23 -12.69
N PHE A 301 -10.26 19.45 -12.71
CA PHE A 301 -10.61 18.50 -13.77
C PHE A 301 -11.85 18.93 -14.57
N GLY A 302 -12.29 20.20 -14.44
CA GLY A 302 -13.40 20.76 -15.23
C GLY A 302 -14.82 20.52 -14.69
N TYR A 303 -14.99 20.10 -13.44
CA TYR A 303 -16.30 19.78 -12.84
C TYR A 303 -16.73 20.73 -11.70
N GLU A 304 -18.00 20.66 -11.26
CA GLU A 304 -18.53 21.50 -10.18
C GLU A 304 -17.83 21.27 -8.82
N CYS A 305 -17.74 22.33 -8.00
CA CYS A 305 -17.12 22.28 -6.67
C CYS A 305 -18.06 21.63 -5.64
N ASN A 306 -17.62 20.53 -5.02
CA ASN A 306 -18.37 19.78 -3.99
C ASN A 306 -17.78 19.93 -2.57
N CYS A 307 -16.87 20.89 -2.34
CA CYS A 307 -16.13 21.05 -1.09
C CYS A 307 -16.93 21.68 0.07
N GLY A 308 -18.18 22.08 -0.17
CA GLY A 308 -19.03 22.78 0.81
C GLY A 308 -18.49 24.14 1.27
N ASP A 309 -19.22 24.78 2.19
CA ASP A 309 -18.97 26.18 2.62
C ASP A 309 -17.66 26.37 3.41
N SER A 310 -17.02 25.29 3.87
CA SER A 310 -15.74 25.32 4.61
C SER A 310 -14.52 24.99 3.74
N CYS A 311 -14.64 25.17 2.42
CA CYS A 311 -13.61 24.86 1.44
C CYS A 311 -12.28 25.61 1.70
N LYS A 312 -11.16 24.85 1.78
CA LYS A 312 -9.79 25.39 1.95
C LYS A 312 -8.89 25.17 0.73
N CYS A 313 -9.46 24.85 -0.42
CA CYS A 313 -8.66 24.50 -1.60
C CYS A 313 -7.90 25.71 -2.15
N ALA A 314 -6.64 25.49 -2.53
CA ALA A 314 -5.88 26.49 -3.26
C ALA A 314 -6.40 26.57 -4.71
N GLY A 315 -6.86 27.75 -5.10
CA GLY A 315 -7.36 28.06 -6.44
C GLY A 315 -8.81 27.71 -6.71
N CYS A 316 -9.64 27.53 -5.66
CA CYS A 316 -11.08 27.30 -5.86
C CYS A 316 -11.77 28.57 -6.38
N PRO A 317 -12.36 28.58 -7.60
CA PRO A 317 -12.99 29.78 -8.15
C PRO A 317 -14.24 30.22 -7.37
N THR A 318 -14.91 29.27 -6.69
CA THR A 318 -16.13 29.54 -5.92
C THR A 318 -15.84 30.06 -4.52
N HIS A 319 -14.87 29.47 -3.81
CA HIS A 319 -14.65 29.73 -2.39
C HIS A 319 -13.34 30.48 -2.10
N ASN A 320 -12.32 30.40 -2.98
CA ASN A 320 -11.02 31.05 -2.83
C ASN A 320 -10.51 31.67 -4.18
N PRO A 321 -11.25 32.62 -4.79
CA PRO A 321 -10.99 33.11 -6.15
C PRO A 321 -9.69 33.92 -6.35
N GLY A 322 -8.89 34.14 -5.31
CA GLY A 322 -7.66 34.96 -5.35
C GLY A 322 -6.35 34.18 -5.30
N THR A 323 -6.38 32.86 -5.11
CA THR A 323 -5.17 32.01 -5.07
C THR A 323 -4.92 31.39 -6.43
N THR A 324 -4.44 32.16 -7.41
CA THR A 324 -4.14 31.61 -8.75
C THR A 324 -2.96 30.63 -8.67
N ILE A 325 -3.22 29.37 -8.99
CA ILE A 325 -2.19 28.43 -9.42
C ILE A 325 -2.06 28.66 -10.92
N ASP A 326 -0.90 29.15 -11.38
CA ASP A 326 -0.63 29.31 -12.80
C ASP A 326 -0.53 27.91 -13.44
N PRO A 327 -1.47 27.50 -14.29
CA PRO A 327 -1.53 26.13 -14.80
C PRO A 327 -0.38 25.81 -15.76
N VAL A 328 0.36 26.81 -16.24
CA VAL A 328 1.46 26.63 -17.21
C VAL A 328 2.77 26.21 -16.52
N THR A 329 2.92 26.42 -15.21
CA THR A 329 4.13 26.00 -14.45
C THR A 329 3.95 24.65 -13.73
N ALA A 330 2.78 24.00 -13.85
CA ALA A 330 2.49 22.72 -13.22
C ALA A 330 2.80 21.49 -14.10
N LEU A 331 3.29 21.71 -15.34
CA LEU A 331 3.60 20.66 -16.32
C LEU A 331 5.04 20.73 -16.88
N LEU A 332 5.96 21.43 -16.19
CA LEU A 332 7.41 21.41 -16.43
C LEU A 332 8.16 21.31 -15.11
#